data_AF-A0A533WPD6-F1
#
_entry.id   AF-A0A533WPD6-F1
#
_cell.length_a   1.000
_cell.length_b   1.000
_cell.length_c   1.000
_cell.angle_alpha   90.00
_cell.angle_beta   90.00
_cell.angle_gamma   90.00
#
_symmetry.space_group_name_H-M   'P 1'
#
loop_
_entity.id
_entity.type
_entity.pdbx_description
1 polymer ?
#
loop_
_entity_poly.entity_id
_entity_poly.type
_entity_poly.pdbx_seq_one_letter_code
_entity_poly.pdbx_strand_id
1 'polypeptide(L)'
;EANISNIIKASGAEVNEAQVKALVAALADVNIDEAIKAAPVAVAAPAAAPAAGGGAKEEKKEVETPSGKSEEEAMQGLSALFG
;
A
#
# COMPACT_ATOMS: atom_id res chain seq x y z
N GLU A 1 -0.16 -6.58 -22.60
CA GLU A 1 1.31 -6.50 -22.46
C GLU A 1 1.94 -5.40 -23.32
N ALA A 2 1.77 -5.39 -24.65
CA ALA A 2 2.43 -4.41 -25.54
C ALA A 2 2.26 -2.93 -25.13
N ASN A 3 1.05 -2.53 -24.74
CA ASN A 3 0.78 -1.16 -24.29
C ASN A 3 1.60 -0.78 -23.04
N ILE A 4 1.76 -1.69 -22.09
CA ILE A 4 2.53 -1.46 -20.86
C ILE A 4 4.01 -1.30 -21.20
N SER A 5 4.54 -2.18 -22.05
CA SER A 5 5.93 -2.09 -22.52
C SER A 5 6.20 -0.77 -23.27
N ASN A 6 5.25 -0.28 -24.06
CA ASN A 6 5.38 1.01 -24.75
C ASN A 6 5.40 2.20 -23.79
N ILE A 7 4.58 2.17 -22.73
CA ILE A 7 4.56 3.21 -21.70
C ILE A 7 5.90 3.22 -20.94
N ILE A 8 6.40 2.04 -20.56
CA ILE A 8 7.70 1.90 -19.89
C ILE A 8 8.82 2.46 -20.78
N LYS A 9 8.87 2.09 -22.06
CA LYS A 9 9.83 2.66 -23.02
C LYS A 9 9.70 4.17 -23.16
N ALA A 10 8.48 4.69 -23.19
CA ALA A 10 8.23 6.13 -23.27
C ALA A 10 8.70 6.89 -22.02
N SER A 11 8.71 6.23 -20.85
CA SER A 11 9.30 6.77 -19.63
C SER A 11 10.84 6.75 -19.62
N GLY A 12 11.48 6.15 -20.63
CA GLY A 12 12.92 5.99 -20.73
C GLY A 12 13.49 4.82 -19.93
N ALA A 13 12.63 4.02 -19.29
CA ALA A 13 13.02 2.83 -18.56
C ALA A 13 13.13 1.60 -19.49
N GLU A 14 13.96 0.63 -19.11
CA GLU A 14 14.06 -0.65 -19.80
C GLU A 14 12.87 -1.57 -19.44
N VAL A 15 12.43 -2.35 -20.43
CA VAL A 15 11.30 -3.27 -20.25
C VAL A 15 11.81 -4.62 -19.75
N ASN A 16 11.32 -5.03 -18.58
CA ASN A 16 11.44 -6.40 -18.11
C ASN A 16 10.15 -7.17 -18.42
N GLU A 17 10.21 -8.11 -19.37
CA GLU A 17 9.04 -8.86 -19.81
C GLU A 17 8.43 -9.74 -18.71
N ALA A 18 9.24 -10.31 -17.83
CA ALA A 18 8.74 -11.15 -16.74
C ALA A 18 7.91 -10.32 -15.75
N GLN A 19 8.35 -9.10 -15.45
CA GLN A 19 7.62 -8.18 -14.59
C GLN A 19 6.33 -7.67 -15.25
N VAL A 20 6.35 -7.39 -16.55
CA VAL A 20 5.14 -7.00 -17.29
C VAL A 20 4.10 -8.11 -17.24
N LYS A 21 4.51 -9.37 -17.45
CA LYS A 21 3.62 -10.54 -17.37
C LYS A 21 3.08 -10.74 -15.95
N ALA A 22 3.93 -10.63 -14.95
CA ALA A 22 3.51 -10.74 -13.55
C ALA A 22 2.49 -9.65 -13.17
N LEU A 23 2.70 -8.41 -13.62
CA LEU A 23 1.77 -7.31 -13.38
C LEU A 23 0.42 -7.54 -14.07
N VAL A 24 0.43 -7.99 -15.33
CA VAL A 24 -0.82 -8.31 -16.05
C VAL A 24 -1.58 -9.44 -15.36
N ALA A 25 -0.87 -10.48 -14.90
CA ALA A 25 -1.50 -11.58 -14.16
C ALA A 25 -2.08 -11.12 -12.81
N ALA A 26 -1.34 -10.29 -12.06
CA ALA A 26 -1.81 -9.76 -10.78
C ALA A 26 -3.04 -8.85 -10.91
N LEU A 27 -3.26 -8.24 -12.08
CA LEU A 27 -4.38 -7.34 -12.35
C LEU A 27 -5.54 -8.02 -13.10
N ALA A 28 -5.40 -9.29 -13.51
CA ALA A 28 -6.38 -9.97 -14.38
C ALA A 28 -7.78 -10.06 -13.77
N ASP A 29 -7.85 -10.28 -12.46
CA ASP A 29 -9.11 -10.43 -11.71
C ASP A 29 -9.42 -9.20 -10.83
N VAL A 30 -8.76 -8.07 -11.05
CA VAL A 30 -8.93 -6.85 -10.24
C VAL A 30 -9.93 -5.90 -10.88
N ASN A 31 -10.98 -5.54 -10.14
CA ASN A 31 -11.84 -4.41 -10.51
C ASN A 31 -11.17 -3.09 -10.14
N ILE A 32 -10.67 -2.37 -11.15
CA ILE A 32 -9.89 -1.14 -10.95
C ILE A 32 -10.72 -0.03 -10.30
N ASP A 33 -12.00 0.11 -10.66
CA ASP A 33 -12.86 1.17 -10.11
C ASP A 33 -13.12 0.98 -8.61
N GLU A 34 -13.29 -0.27 -8.17
CA GLU A 34 -13.45 -0.60 -6.76
C GLU A 34 -12.14 -0.46 -6.00
N ALA A 35 -11.03 -0.91 -6.58
CA ALA A 35 -9.71 -0.78 -5.98
C ALA A 35 -9.33 0.69 -5.73
N ILE A 36 -9.65 1.59 -6.67
CA ILE A 36 -9.40 3.03 -6.50
C ILE A 36 -10.28 3.62 -5.40
N LYS A 37 -11.54 3.20 -5.29
CA LYS A 37 -12.45 3.67 -4.22
C LYS A 37 -12.07 3.16 -2.84
N ALA A 38 -11.58 1.92 -2.77
CA ALA A 38 -11.11 1.31 -1.53
C ALA A 38 -9.70 1.76 -1.15
N ALA A 39 -8.94 2.33 -2.10
CA ALA A 39 -7.60 2.82 -1.84
C ALA A 39 -7.64 3.89 -0.74
N PRO A 40 -6.88 3.72 0.35
CA PRO A 40 -6.82 4.74 1.39
C PRO A 40 -6.29 6.02 0.76
N VAL A 41 -7.12 7.07 0.77
CA VAL A 41 -6.67 8.41 0.45
C VAL A 41 -5.58 8.77 1.46
N ALA A 42 -4.36 8.90 0.97
CA ALA A 42 -3.26 9.39 1.77
C ALA A 42 -3.62 10.80 2.23
N VAL A 43 -4.01 10.92 3.50
CA VAL A 43 -4.16 12.23 4.14
C VAL A 43 -2.75 12.80 4.22
N ALA A 44 -2.46 13.80 3.38
CA ALA A 44 -1.22 14.54 3.48
C ALA A 44 -1.10 15.05 4.92
N ALA A 45 -0.06 14.60 5.62
CA ALA A 45 0.26 15.12 6.94
C ALA A 45 0.40 16.65 6.80
N PRO A 46 -0.29 17.46 7.62
CA PRO A 46 -0.12 18.90 7.58
C PRO A 46 1.37 19.20 7.79
N ALA A 47 1.95 19.92 6.83
CA ALA A 47 3.31 20.42 6.95
C ALA A 47 3.41 21.15 8.29
N ALA A 48 4.38 20.75 9.13
CA ALA A 48 4.60 21.34 10.43
C ALA A 48 4.85 22.85 10.28
N ALA A 49 3.84 23.65 10.60
CA ALA A 49 4.01 25.06 10.88
C ALA A 49 4.85 25.20 12.17
N PRO A 50 5.72 26.22 12.28
CA PRO A 50 6.51 26.42 13.49
C PRO A 50 5.60 26.55 14.71
N ALA A 51 5.97 25.84 15.77
CA ALA A 51 5.22 25.78 17.02
C ALA A 51 4.95 27.18 17.61
N ALA A 52 3.67 27.47 17.84
CA ALA A 52 3.22 28.45 18.83
C ALA A 52 2.02 27.83 19.57
N GLY A 53 2.15 27.72 20.88
CA GLY A 53 1.35 26.84 21.74
C GLY A 53 -0.06 27.31 22.13
N GLY A 54 -0.71 26.49 22.94
CA GLY A 54 -1.97 26.78 23.63
C GLY A 54 -2.90 25.56 23.61
N GLY A 55 -3.07 24.88 24.75
CA GLY A 55 -3.73 23.57 24.84
C GLY A 55 -5.22 23.56 25.18
N ALA A 56 -5.80 22.35 25.11
CA ALA A 56 -6.98 21.82 25.82
C ALA A 56 -7.00 20.30 25.51
N LYS A 57 -6.64 19.39 26.43
CA LYS A 57 -7.43 18.76 27.52
C LYS A 57 -8.50 17.76 27.02
N GLU A 58 -8.33 16.51 27.47
CA GLU A 58 -9.24 15.33 27.41
C GLU A 58 -9.48 14.73 26.02
N GLU A 59 -9.32 13.42 25.74
CA GLU A 59 -9.71 12.23 26.51
C GLU A 59 -8.65 11.12 26.53
N LYS A 60 -8.51 10.48 27.69
CA LYS A 60 -8.06 9.09 27.80
C LYS A 60 -9.09 8.22 27.08
N LYS A 61 -8.66 7.43 26.09
CA LYS A 61 -9.29 6.14 25.82
C LYS A 61 -8.24 5.05 25.78
N GLU A 62 -8.48 4.10 26.65
CA GLU A 62 -7.78 2.85 26.90
C GLU A 62 -7.39 2.08 25.63
N VAL A 63 -6.18 1.53 25.72
CA VAL A 63 -5.71 0.26 25.18
C VAL A 63 -6.82 -0.70 24.75
N GLU A 64 -6.80 -1.10 23.48
CA GLU A 64 -6.85 -2.51 23.10
C GLU A 64 -6.01 -2.69 21.84
N THR A 65 -4.85 -3.35 22.00
CA THR A 65 -3.98 -3.80 20.92
C THR A 65 -4.55 -5.09 20.30
N PRO A 66 -4.96 -5.10 19.01
CA PRO A 66 -5.13 -6.35 18.26
C PRO A 66 -3.83 -6.81 17.57
N SER A 67 -2.67 -6.25 17.93
CA SER A 67 -1.43 -6.38 17.13
C SER A 67 -0.74 -7.74 17.23
N GLY A 68 -1.03 -8.57 18.25
CA GLY A 68 -0.30 -9.83 18.46
C GLY A 68 -0.71 -10.98 17.52
N LYS A 69 -1.99 -11.05 17.11
CA LYS A 69 -2.48 -12.15 16.26
C LYS A 69 -2.11 -11.96 14.78
N SER A 70 -2.13 -10.72 14.31
CA SER A 70 -1.87 -10.41 12.90
C SER A 70 -0.41 -10.62 12.50
N GLU A 71 0.53 -10.46 13.43
CA GLU A 71 1.97 -10.60 13.14
C GLU A 71 2.39 -12.08 13.10
N GLU A 72 1.82 -12.91 13.99
CA GLU A 72 2.04 -14.36 14.00
C GLU A 72 1.42 -15.05 12.76
N GLU A 73 0.22 -14.64 12.34
CA GLU A 73 -0.40 -15.13 11.09
C GLU A 73 0.39 -14.70 9.84
N ALA A 74 0.93 -13.47 9.83
CA ALA A 74 1.77 -12.99 8.74
C ALA A 74 3.10 -13.75 8.64
N MET A 75 3.72 -14.08 9.78
CA MET A 75 4.94 -14.89 9.82
C MET A 75 4.70 -16.34 9.40
N GLN A 76 3.58 -16.95 9.79
CA GLN A 76 3.23 -18.30 9.37
C GLN A 76 2.92 -18.38 7.86
N GLY A 77 2.22 -17.37 7.31
CA GLY A 77 1.96 -17.28 5.87
C GLY A 77 3.25 -17.15 5.04
N LEU A 78 4.23 -16.37 5.52
CA LEU A 78 5.55 -16.28 4.89
C LEU A 78 6.32 -17.60 4.98
N SER A 79 6.30 -18.29 6.12
CA SER A 79 6.99 -19.59 6.25
C SER A 79 6.42 -20.66 5.32
N ALA A 80 5.11 -20.65 5.03
CA ALA A 80 4.48 -21.58 4.09
C ALA A 80 4.81 -21.28 2.63
N LEU A 81 5.18 -20.04 2.31
CA LEU A 81 5.53 -19.61 0.95
C LEU A 81 7.01 -19.89 0.60
N PHE A 82 7.87 -20.07 1.61
CA PHE A 82 9.32 -20.23 1.44
C PHE A 82 9.88 -21.54 2.01
N GLY A 83 9.03 -22.45 2.48
CA GLY A 83 9.39 -23.79 2.95
C GLY A 83 9.44 -24.85 1.85
#